data_AF-Q0ZBY3-F1
#
_entry.id   AF-Q0ZBY3-F1
#
_cell.length_a   1.000
_cell.length_b   1.000
_cell.length_c   1.000
_cell.angle_alpha   90.00
_cell.angle_beta   90.00
_cell.angle_gamma   90.00
#
_symmetry.space_group_name_H-M   'P 1'
#
loop_
_entity.id
_entity.type
_entity.pdbx_description
1 polymer ?
#
loop_
_entity_poly.entity_id
_entity_poly.type
_entity_poly.pdbx_seq_one_letter_code
_entity_poly.pdbx_strand_id
1 'polypeptide(L)'
;IYFREKERFTPSVMWFEILPSYGIIVAAFMAPTVITYGINKLAYGKPFRRNLRYEFERLTYMRDQRLTGNAYKVQGLEAIKP
;
A
#
# COMPACT_ATOMS: atom_id res chain seq x y z
N ILE A 1 42.72 19.91 34.98
CA ILE A 1 41.54 20.50 34.30
C ILE A 1 40.92 19.51 33.30
N TYR A 2 41.71 18.76 32.53
CA TYR A 2 41.24 17.77 31.55
C TYR A 2 40.38 16.60 32.09
N PHE A 3 40.63 16.14 33.33
CA PHE A 3 39.95 14.96 33.89
C PHE A 3 38.49 15.20 34.29
N ARG A 4 38.08 16.47 34.49
CA ARG A 4 36.74 16.87 34.96
C ARG A 4 35.71 17.02 33.83
N GLU A 5 36.14 16.94 32.56
CA GLU A 5 35.22 17.03 31.41
C GLU A 5 34.66 15.69 30.97
N LYS A 6 35.40 14.59 31.13
CA LYS A 6 34.92 13.25 30.75
C LYS A 6 33.74 12.75 31.59
N GLU A 7 33.54 13.29 32.79
CA GLU A 7 32.43 12.94 33.68
C GLU A 7 31.16 13.79 33.45
N ARG A 8 31.20 14.79 32.56
CA ARG A 8 30.06 15.68 32.25
C ARG A 8 29.23 15.28 31.02
N PHE A 9 29.56 14.15 30.38
CA PHE A 9 28.81 13.66 29.22
C PHE A 9 28.36 12.22 29.45
N THR A 10 27.30 12.04 30.23
CA THR A 10 26.47 10.83 30.18
C THR A 10 25.18 11.17 29.43
N PRO A 11 25.09 10.93 28.11
CA PRO A 11 23.80 10.81 27.48
C PRO A 11 23.24 9.45 27.94
N SER A 12 22.49 9.43 29.02
CA SER A 12 21.75 8.23 29.43
C SER A 12 20.49 8.05 28.55
N VAL A 13 20.58 8.38 27.26
CA VAL A 13 19.52 8.10 26.30
C VAL A 13 19.66 6.63 25.97
N MET A 14 18.74 5.81 26.47
CA MET A 14 18.78 4.39 26.19
C MET A 14 18.54 4.19 24.70
N TRP A 15 19.24 3.22 24.10
CA TRP A 15 19.18 3.00 22.65
C TRP A 15 17.75 2.73 22.15
N PHE A 16 16.87 2.24 23.02
CA PHE A 16 15.47 1.95 22.69
C PHE A 16 14.55 3.17 22.72
N GLU A 17 14.99 4.32 23.21
CA GLU A 17 14.16 5.54 23.25
C GLU A 17 13.87 6.09 21.84
N ILE A 18 14.57 5.58 20.82
CA ILE A 18 14.25 5.82 19.40
C ILE A 18 13.02 5.04 18.92
N LEU A 19 12.64 3.96 19.60
CA LEU A 19 11.58 3.05 19.13
C LEU A 19 10.21 3.73 18.98
N PRO A 20 9.76 4.64 19.87
CA PRO A 20 8.50 5.34 19.69
C PRO A 20 8.46 6.22 18.43
N SER A 21 9.51 7.01 18.20
CA SER A 21 9.58 7.88 17.01
C SER A 21 9.73 7.07 15.73
N TYR A 22 10.56 6.02 15.74
CA TYR A 22 10.67 5.06 14.65
C TYR A 22 9.32 4.38 14.37
N GLY A 23 8.59 3.97 15.41
CA GLY A 23 7.27 3.34 15.28
C GLY A 23 6.24 4.25 14.62
N ILE A 24 6.22 5.54 14.98
CA ILE A 24 5.35 6.54 14.35
C ILE A 24 5.67 6.68 12.85
N ILE A 25 6.97 6.75 12.51
CA ILE A 25 7.40 6.87 11.11
C ILE A 25 6.98 5.63 10.32
N VAL A 26 7.27 4.43 10.82
CA VAL A 26 6.89 3.17 10.17
C VAL A 26 5.37 3.07 9.99
N ALA A 27 4.59 3.41 11.02
CA ALA A 27 3.14 3.41 10.95
C ALA A 27 2.62 4.40 9.89
N ALA A 28 3.20 5.60 9.84
CA ALA A 28 2.85 6.61 8.84
C ALA A 28 3.19 6.16 7.40
N PHE A 29 4.32 5.48 7.20
CA PHE A 29 4.69 4.92 5.89
C PHE A 29 3.83 3.72 5.48
N MET A 30 3.39 2.89 6.43
CA MET A 30 2.50 1.76 6.16
C MET A 30 1.06 2.19 5.90
N ALA A 31 0.60 3.30 6.49
CA ALA A 31 -0.79 3.74 6.42
C ALA A 31 -1.32 3.87 4.98
N PRO A 32 -0.62 4.53 4.02
CA PRO A 32 -1.12 4.64 2.64
C PRO A 32 -1.38 3.29 1.97
N THR A 33 -0.52 2.29 2.20
CA THR A 33 -0.66 0.96 1.60
C THR A 33 -1.89 0.24 2.13
N VAL A 34 -2.07 0.24 3.45
CA VAL A 34 -3.22 -0.42 4.12
C VAL A 34 -4.52 0.28 3.77
N ILE A 35 -4.53 1.62 3.78
CA ILE A 35 -5.70 2.42 3.41
C ILE A 35 -6.08 2.14 1.95
N THR A 36 -5.11 2.15 1.02
CA THR A 36 -5.38 1.89 -0.40
C THR A 36 -5.93 0.48 -0.62
N TYR A 37 -5.43 -0.52 0.10
CA TYR A 37 -5.97 -1.88 0.07
C TYR A 37 -7.45 -1.91 0.49
N GLY A 38 -7.80 -1.24 1.59
CA GLY A 38 -9.18 -1.12 2.07
C GLY A 38 -10.10 -0.42 1.08
N ILE A 39 -9.67 0.75 0.57
CA ILE A 39 -10.42 1.54 -0.40
C ILE A 39 -10.68 0.74 -1.68
N ASN A 40 -9.66 0.06 -2.22
CA ASN A 40 -9.82 -0.73 -3.44
C ASN A 40 -10.81 -1.88 -3.25
N LYS A 41 -10.72 -2.57 -2.10
CA LYS A 41 -11.64 -3.67 -1.78
C LYS A 41 -13.08 -3.18 -1.67
N LEU A 42 -13.30 -1.99 -1.12
CA LEU A 42 -14.62 -1.37 -1.02
C LEU A 42 -15.16 -0.90 -2.38
N ALA A 43 -14.34 -0.21 -3.18
CA ALA A 43 -14.77 0.39 -4.44
C ALA A 43 -14.93 -0.63 -5.59
N TYR A 44 -14.06 -1.64 -5.66
CA TYR A 44 -13.97 -2.55 -6.81
C TYR A 44 -14.22 -4.02 -6.45
N GLY A 45 -14.40 -4.34 -5.17
CA GLY A 45 -14.48 -5.72 -4.68
C GLY A 45 -13.15 -6.49 -4.73
N LYS A 46 -12.06 -5.83 -5.14
CA LYS A 46 -10.73 -6.42 -5.28
C LYS A 46 -9.67 -5.54 -4.60
N PRO A 47 -8.67 -6.13 -3.92
CA PRO A 47 -7.68 -5.37 -3.17
C PRO A 47 -6.70 -4.57 -4.05
N PHE A 48 -6.46 -5.03 -5.28
CA PHE A 48 -5.49 -4.44 -6.20
C PHE A 48 -6.16 -3.98 -7.48
N ARG A 49 -5.65 -2.87 -8.03
CA ARG A 49 -6.07 -2.33 -9.33
C ARG A 49 -5.32 -3.04 -10.46
N ARG A 50 -5.95 -3.12 -11.63
CA ARG A 50 -5.27 -3.66 -12.84
C ARG A 50 -4.23 -2.66 -13.34
N ASN A 51 -3.13 -3.20 -13.88
CA ASN A 51 -2.15 -2.40 -14.60
C ASN A 51 -2.78 -1.88 -15.92
N LEU A 52 -2.47 -0.63 -16.25
CA LEU A 52 -2.97 0.08 -17.44
C LEU A 52 -1.84 0.81 -18.17
N ARG A 53 -0.60 0.35 -17.96
CA ARG A 53 0.60 1.00 -18.48
C ARG A 53 0.68 0.89 -19.99
N TYR A 54 0.30 -0.26 -20.55
CA TYR A 54 0.39 -0.52 -21.97
C TYR A 54 -0.95 -0.37 -22.67
N GLU A 55 -0.92 -0.15 -23.99
CA GLU A 55 -2.13 0.01 -24.81
C GLU A 55 -3.03 -1.23 -24.75
N PHE A 56 -2.47 -2.42 -24.91
CA PHE A 56 -3.22 -3.67 -24.86
C PHE A 56 -3.97 -3.86 -23.54
N GLU A 57 -3.34 -3.51 -22.40
CA GLU A 57 -3.96 -3.58 -21.08
C GLU A 57 -5.17 -2.64 -20.97
N ARG A 58 -5.04 -1.42 -21.51
CA ARG A 58 -6.14 -0.42 -21.54
C ARG A 58 -7.28 -0.87 -22.44
N LEU A 59 -6.97 -1.39 -23.63
CA LEU A 59 -7.99 -1.91 -24.55
C LEU A 59 -8.76 -3.07 -23.92
N THR A 60 -8.06 -3.99 -23.26
CA THR A 60 -8.68 -5.14 -22.59
C THR A 60 -9.51 -4.70 -21.38
N TYR A 61 -9.05 -3.72 -20.61
CA TYR A 61 -9.82 -3.14 -19.51
C TYR A 61 -11.14 -2.52 -20.00
N MET A 62 -11.09 -1.75 -21.10
CA MET A 62 -12.29 -1.14 -21.70
C MET A 62 -13.22 -2.19 -22.30
N ARG A 63 -12.68 -3.27 -22.88
CA ARG A 63 -13.48 -4.43 -23.32
C ARG A 63 -14.25 -5.03 -22.15
N ASP A 64 -13.57 -5.31 -21.04
CA ASP A 64 -14.19 -5.92 -19.86
C ASP A 64 -15.26 -4.99 -19.26
N GLN A 65 -15.01 -3.68 -19.19
CA GLN A 65 -16.03 -2.69 -18.81
C GLN A 65 -17.28 -2.74 -19.71
N ARG A 66 -17.11 -2.83 -21.04
CA ARG A 66 -18.24 -2.88 -21.99
C ARG A 66 -19.04 -4.17 -21.89
N LEU A 67 -18.39 -5.30 -21.59
CA LEU A 67 -19.04 -6.60 -21.49
C LEU A 67 -19.86 -6.76 -20.19
N THR A 68 -19.37 -6.22 -19.07
CA THR A 68 -19.94 -6.52 -17.74
C THR A 68 -20.37 -5.30 -16.94
N GLY A 69 -20.05 -4.10 -17.40
CA GLY A 69 -20.16 -2.85 -16.63
C GLY A 69 -19.12 -2.73 -15.51
N ASN A 70 -18.23 -3.72 -15.32
CA ASN A 70 -17.20 -3.71 -14.30
C ASN A 70 -15.99 -4.58 -14.70
N ALA A 71 -14.85 -3.95 -15.01
CA ALA A 71 -13.61 -4.65 -15.40
C ALA A 71 -13.00 -5.58 -14.34
N TYR A 72 -13.50 -5.55 -13.09
CA TYR A 72 -13.10 -6.48 -12.03
C TYR A 72 -14.01 -7.72 -11.93
N LYS A 73 -15.10 -7.75 -12.70
CA LYS A 73 -16.00 -8.91 -12.84
C LYS A 73 -15.56 -9.74 -14.05
N VAL A 74 -14.97 -10.90 -13.79
CA VAL A 74 -14.56 -11.86 -14.83
C VAL A 74 -15.79 -12.58 -15.37
N GLN A 75 -15.86 -12.76 -16.70
CA GLN A 75 -16.84 -13.62 -17.36
C GLN A 75 -16.12 -14.87 -17.85
N GLY A 76 -16.57 -16.03 -17.41
CA GLY A 76 -16.11 -17.31 -17.91
C GLY A 76 -16.97 -17.84 -19.06
N LEU A 77 -16.91 -19.15 -19.25
CA LEU A 77 -17.64 -19.86 -20.30
C LEU A 77 -19.16 -19.84 -20.10
N GLU A 78 -19.62 -19.56 -18.88
CA GLU A 78 -21.04 -19.43 -18.54
C GLU A 78 -21.76 -18.30 -19.28
N ALA A 79 -21.02 -17.31 -19.80
CA ALA A 79 -21.57 -16.21 -20.57
C ALA A 79 -21.83 -16.59 -22.05
N ILE A 80 -21.29 -17.71 -22.52
CA ILE A 80 -21.38 -18.15 -23.91
C ILE A 80 -22.59 -19.08 -24.02
N LYS A 81 -23.61 -18.65 -24.77
CA LYS A 81 -24.73 -19.52 -25.13
C LYS A 81 -24.30 -20.48 -26.24
N PRO A 82 -24.78 -21.74 -26.23
CA PRO A 82 -24.50 -22.69 -27.30
C PRO A 82 -25.07 -22.24 -28.64
#